data_AF-A0A366CX82-F1
#
_entry.id   AF-A0A366CX82-F1
#
_cell.length_a   1.000
_cell.length_b   1.000
_cell.length_c   1.000
_cell.angle_alpha   90.00
_cell.angle_beta   90.00
_cell.angle_gamma   90.00
#
_symmetry.space_group_name_H-M   'P 1'
#
loop_
_entity.id
_entity.type
_entity.pdbx_description
1 polymer ?
#
loop_
_entity_poly.entity_id
_entity_poly.type
_entity_poly.pdbx_seq_one_letter_code
_entity_poly.pdbx_strand_id
1 'polypeptide(L)'
;MPYFPRPIEERGILRRKSFARTAQTRDEAALDMALLDYDFHLFTESGSGVDSVLYRPGSTGFRLTQLDPRPEQVSAAREAVSISAASAPELGIDAAVDCLELTGWPFVFYWDPQRGRGHVLYHRYDGHYGLLTPAAVWMRIIDVVGLAATEPAGSTAGRRC
;
A
#
# COMPACT_ATOMS: atom_id res chain seq x y z
N MET A 1 0.04 23.91 -1.78
CA MET A 1 -1.37 23.90 -2.25
C MET A 1 -2.26 24.37 -1.11
N PRO A 2 -3.35 25.16 -1.34
CA PRO A 2 -4.21 25.63 -0.27
C PRO A 2 -4.96 24.46 0.38
N TYR A 3 -4.98 24.43 1.72
CA TYR A 3 -5.76 23.47 2.48
C TYR A 3 -7.24 23.88 2.45
N PHE A 4 -8.13 22.97 2.03
CA PHE A 4 -9.58 23.18 1.99
C PHE A 4 -10.26 22.29 3.03
N PRO A 5 -10.42 22.75 4.28
CA PRO A 5 -11.11 21.95 5.30
C PRO A 5 -12.58 21.76 4.92
N ARG A 6 -13.09 20.54 5.12
CA ARG A 6 -14.51 20.19 4.95
C ARG A 6 -15.12 19.73 6.27
N PRO A 7 -16.41 20.00 6.53
CA PRO A 7 -17.17 19.33 7.58
C PRO A 7 -17.05 17.81 7.42
N ILE A 8 -16.98 17.08 8.54
CA ILE A 8 -16.74 15.63 8.53
C ILE A 8 -17.80 14.88 7.72
N GLU A 9 -19.05 15.37 7.74
CA GLU A 9 -20.21 14.83 7.05
C GLU A 9 -20.10 14.94 5.52
N GLU A 10 -19.28 15.86 5.03
CA GLU A 10 -19.02 16.08 3.60
C GLU A 10 -17.76 15.35 3.12
N ARG A 11 -17.02 14.68 4.02
CA ARG A 11 -15.80 13.96 3.68
C ARG A 11 -16.15 12.58 3.13
N GLY A 12 -15.45 12.20 2.07
CA GLY A 12 -15.57 10.89 1.45
C GLY A 12 -14.20 10.39 1.01
N ILE A 13 -14.09 9.08 0.78
CA ILE A 13 -12.89 8.47 0.20
C ILE A 13 -12.94 8.65 -1.32
N LEU A 14 -12.46 9.79 -1.79
CA LEU A 14 -12.50 10.14 -3.22
C LEU A 14 -11.37 9.50 -4.02
N ARG A 15 -10.19 9.31 -3.40
CA ARG A 15 -9.03 8.74 -4.08
C ARG A 15 -8.60 7.44 -3.43
N ARG A 16 -8.57 6.39 -4.25
CA ARG A 16 -7.92 5.12 -3.97
C ARG A 16 -6.65 5.06 -4.80
N LYS A 17 -5.49 5.00 -4.15
CA LYS A 17 -4.20 4.83 -4.85
C LYS A 17 -3.63 3.48 -4.45
N SER A 18 -3.31 2.67 -5.45
CA SER A 18 -2.66 1.38 -5.27
C SER A 18 -1.15 1.60 -5.13
N PHE A 19 -0.52 1.03 -4.10
CA PHE A 19 0.95 1.02 -3.99
C PHE A 19 1.53 -0.21 -4.71
N ALA A 20 2.58 -0.02 -5.51
CA ALA A 20 3.20 -1.10 -6.26
C ALA A 20 3.87 -2.13 -5.34
N ARG A 21 3.70 -3.42 -5.63
CA ARG A 21 4.12 -4.54 -4.77
C ARG A 21 5.64 -4.80 -4.73
N THR A 22 6.46 -3.83 -5.11
CA THR A 22 7.92 -4.03 -5.09
C THR A 22 8.39 -3.96 -3.65
N ALA A 23 9.14 -4.98 -3.23
CA ALA A 23 9.79 -4.97 -1.92
C ALA A 23 10.81 -3.82 -1.89
N GLN A 24 10.78 -3.01 -0.82
CA GLN A 24 11.69 -1.88 -0.64
C GLN A 24 12.41 -1.97 0.69
N THR A 25 13.62 -1.45 0.72
CA THR A 25 14.37 -1.18 1.95
C THR A 25 13.81 0.05 2.66
N ARG A 26 14.14 0.21 3.95
CA ARG A 26 13.76 1.41 4.72
C ARG A 26 14.35 2.69 4.15
N ASP A 27 15.56 2.63 3.59
CA ASP A 27 16.23 3.79 2.99
C ASP A 27 15.54 4.23 1.68
N GLU A 28 15.13 3.28 0.84
CA GLU A 28 14.34 3.57 -0.37
C GLU A 28 12.97 4.15 -0.02
N ALA A 29 12.30 3.57 0.98
CA ALA A 29 11.03 4.10 1.49
C ALA A 29 11.18 5.53 2.04
N ALA A 30 12.26 5.84 2.74
CA ALA A 30 12.54 7.19 3.24
C ALA A 30 12.79 8.19 2.09
N LEU A 31 13.48 7.76 1.04
CA LEU A 31 13.71 8.58 -0.15
C LEU A 31 12.42 8.85 -0.93
N ASP A 32 11.58 7.83 -1.14
CA ASP A 32 10.28 7.98 -1.78
C ASP A 32 9.34 8.87 -0.97
N MET A 33 9.34 8.72 0.35
CA MET A 33 8.58 9.57 1.26
C MET A 33 8.97 11.04 1.10
N ALA A 34 10.28 11.34 1.04
CA ALA A 34 10.78 12.68 0.79
C ALA A 34 10.44 13.21 -0.61
N LEU A 35 10.52 12.36 -1.64
CA LEU A 35 10.21 12.73 -3.03
C LEU A 35 8.72 13.04 -3.23
N LEU A 36 7.85 12.33 -2.52
CA LEU A 36 6.40 12.51 -2.59
C LEU A 36 5.87 13.61 -1.66
N ASP A 37 6.73 14.20 -0.83
CA ASP A 37 6.39 15.21 0.18
C ASP A 37 5.29 14.73 1.15
N TYR A 38 5.38 13.46 1.55
CA TYR A 38 4.54 12.87 2.59
C TYR A 38 5.34 12.59 3.84
N ASP A 39 4.69 12.57 5.00
CA ASP A 39 5.32 12.17 6.27
C ASP A 39 5.16 10.68 6.58
N PHE A 40 4.62 9.91 5.63
CA PHE A 40 4.49 8.46 5.70
C PHE A 40 4.63 7.81 4.31
N HIS A 41 5.01 6.54 4.30
CA HIS A 41 5.11 5.71 3.10
C HIS A 41 4.73 4.26 3.40
N LEU A 42 3.78 3.72 2.63
CA LEU A 42 3.34 2.32 2.71
C LEU A 42 4.10 1.50 1.67
N PHE A 43 4.73 0.40 2.09
CA PHE A 43 5.52 -0.47 1.22
C PHE A 43 5.59 -1.90 1.78
N THR A 44 6.08 -2.85 0.99
CA THR A 44 6.45 -4.18 1.51
C THR A 44 7.92 -4.16 1.89
N GLU A 45 8.23 -4.38 3.17
CA GLU A 45 9.61 -4.30 3.67
C GLU A 45 10.44 -5.49 3.17
N SER A 46 11.60 -5.21 2.59
CA SER A 46 12.40 -6.18 1.82
C SER A 46 12.99 -7.35 2.59
N GLY A 47 13.36 -7.16 3.86
CA GLY A 47 13.92 -8.22 4.68
C GLY A 47 12.86 -9.19 5.20
N SER A 48 11.79 -8.65 5.79
CA SER A 48 10.71 -9.39 6.43
C SER A 48 9.61 -9.83 5.45
N GLY A 49 9.48 -9.15 4.31
CA GLY A 49 8.39 -9.35 3.35
C GLY A 49 7.03 -8.85 3.84
N VAL A 50 6.99 -8.07 4.93
CA VAL A 50 5.76 -7.64 5.58
C VAL A 50 5.35 -6.24 5.09
N ASP A 51 4.05 -6.07 4.79
CA ASP A 51 3.47 -4.76 4.50
C ASP A 51 3.67 -3.84 5.71
N SER A 52 4.34 -2.71 5.50
CA SER A 52 4.84 -1.84 6.54
C SER A 52 4.62 -0.38 6.18
N VAL A 53 4.41 0.45 7.20
CA VAL A 53 4.39 1.91 7.06
C VAL A 53 5.63 2.48 7.74
N LEU A 54 6.41 3.26 6.99
CA LEU A 54 7.45 4.13 7.52
C LEU A 54 6.83 5.52 7.69
N TYR A 55 7.07 6.18 8.82
CA TYR A 55 6.57 7.53 9.06
C TYR A 55 7.45 8.32 10.01
N ARG A 56 7.24 9.64 10.04
CA ARG A 56 7.84 10.54 11.03
C ARG A 56 6.88 10.78 12.19
N PRO A 57 7.17 10.30 13.42
CA PRO A 57 6.31 10.56 14.58
C PRO A 57 6.43 12.00 15.11
N GLY A 58 7.37 12.80 14.58
CA GLY A 58 7.64 14.17 15.01
C GLY A 58 8.69 14.81 14.11
N SER A 59 9.42 15.80 14.62
CA SER A 59 10.43 16.55 13.85
C SER A 59 11.71 15.76 13.56
N THR A 60 11.95 14.65 14.25
CA THR A 60 13.18 13.86 14.10
C THR A 60 12.91 12.35 14.11
N GLY A 61 13.72 11.64 13.32
CA GLY A 61 13.74 10.18 13.25
C GLY A 61 12.57 9.58 12.46
N PHE A 62 12.66 8.26 12.29
CA PHE A 62 11.65 7.47 11.62
C PHE A 62 11.11 6.38 12.52
N ARG A 63 9.87 6.00 12.28
CA ARG A 63 9.23 4.85 12.88
C ARG A 63 8.66 3.93 11.80
N LEU A 64 8.95 2.64 11.94
CA LEU A 64 8.38 1.57 11.13
C LEU A 64 7.29 0.87 11.94
N THR A 65 6.13 0.66 11.36
CA THR A 65 5.09 -0.23 11.89
C THR A 65 4.77 -1.28 10.85
N GLN A 66 4.83 -2.55 11.24
CA GLN A 66 4.57 -3.68 10.36
C GLN A 66 3.15 -4.21 10.60
N LEU A 67 2.53 -4.76 9.56
CA LEU A 67 1.25 -5.45 9.67
C LEU A 67 1.35 -6.63 10.65
N ASP A 68 2.39 -7.45 10.47
CA ASP A 68 2.81 -8.57 11.32
C ASP A 68 4.26 -8.31 11.79
N PRO A 69 4.49 -7.83 13.03
CA PRO A 69 5.81 -7.44 13.51
C PRO A 69 6.84 -8.57 13.44
N ARG A 70 7.93 -8.32 12.70
CA ARG A 70 9.11 -9.19 12.56
C ARG A 70 10.39 -8.35 12.65
N PRO A 71 10.61 -7.64 13.78
CA PRO A 71 11.68 -6.65 13.90
C PRO A 71 13.09 -7.21 13.61
N GLU A 72 13.31 -8.49 13.90
CA GLU A 72 14.56 -9.20 13.66
C GLU A 72 14.85 -9.52 12.19
N GLN A 73 13.82 -9.47 11.34
CA GLN A 73 13.91 -9.75 9.90
C GLN A 73 13.94 -8.47 9.05
N VAL A 74 13.77 -7.30 9.67
CA VAL A 74 13.75 -6.02 8.97
C VAL A 74 15.13 -5.72 8.37
N SER A 75 15.17 -5.34 7.09
CA SER A 75 16.41 -5.00 6.38
C SER A 75 17.19 -3.94 7.14
N ALA A 76 18.52 -3.97 7.13
CA ALA A 76 19.34 -2.88 7.66
C ALA A 76 18.98 -1.53 7.01
N ALA A 77 19.21 -0.43 7.73
CA ALA A 77 19.00 0.93 7.26
C ALA A 77 20.21 1.79 7.63
N ARG A 78 20.48 2.81 6.82
CA ARG A 78 21.51 3.80 7.11
C ARG A 78 21.09 4.73 8.24
N GLU A 79 19.82 5.10 8.25
CA GLU A 79 19.26 5.94 9.30
C GLU A 79 18.67 5.11 10.45
N ALA A 80 18.72 5.66 11.66
CA ALA A 80 18.10 5.03 12.81
C ALA A 80 16.57 5.07 12.68
N VAL A 81 15.97 3.92 12.40
CA VAL A 81 14.51 3.74 12.35
C VAL A 81 14.07 2.93 13.56
N SER A 82 13.21 3.51 14.39
CA SER A 82 12.55 2.79 15.48
C SER A 82 11.52 1.81 14.92
N ILE A 83 11.45 0.59 15.43
CA ILE A 83 10.48 -0.42 14.96
C ILE A 83 9.42 -0.59 16.05
N SER A 84 8.16 -0.44 15.67
CA SER A 84 7.02 -0.69 16.56
C SER A 84 6.87 -2.19 16.81
N ALA A 85 6.75 -2.58 18.08
CA ALA A 85 6.41 -3.96 18.47
C ALA A 85 4.90 -4.28 18.31
N ALA A 86 4.06 -3.25 18.15
CA ALA A 86 2.63 -3.41 17.97
C ALA A 86 2.29 -3.67 16.50
N SER A 87 1.46 -4.69 16.25
CA SER A 87 0.83 -4.94 14.96
C SER A 87 -0.16 -3.84 14.59
N ALA A 88 -0.44 -3.69 13.30
CA ALA A 88 -1.52 -2.82 12.87
C ALA A 88 -2.88 -3.38 13.37
N PRO A 89 -3.78 -2.52 13.88
CA PRO A 89 -5.08 -2.96 14.37
C PRO A 89 -5.94 -3.50 13.21
N GLU A 90 -6.75 -4.52 13.48
CA GLU A 90 -7.82 -4.96 12.58
C GLU A 90 -8.96 -3.94 12.61
N LEU A 91 -9.21 -3.25 11.49
CA LEU A 91 -10.25 -2.23 11.40
C LEU A 91 -10.99 -2.32 10.07
N GLY A 92 -12.30 -2.07 10.13
CA GLY A 92 -13.09 -1.68 8.97
C GLY A 92 -12.81 -0.22 8.58
N ILE A 93 -13.24 0.18 7.37
CA ILE A 93 -12.95 1.52 6.85
C ILE A 93 -13.57 2.64 7.71
N ASP A 94 -14.77 2.42 8.25
CA ASP A 94 -15.48 3.41 9.07
C ASP A 94 -14.77 3.60 10.42
N ALA A 95 -14.34 2.51 11.05
CA ALA A 95 -13.56 2.57 12.28
C ALA A 95 -12.19 3.24 12.06
N ALA A 96 -11.59 3.06 10.87
CA ALA A 96 -10.36 3.77 10.52
C ALA A 96 -10.60 5.29 10.36
N VAL A 97 -11.75 5.72 9.83
CA VAL A 97 -12.16 7.14 9.78
C VAL A 97 -12.31 7.68 11.20
N ASP A 98 -13.03 6.98 12.06
CA ASP A 98 -13.23 7.39 13.46
C ASP A 98 -11.89 7.54 14.20
N CYS A 99 -10.97 6.57 14.01
CA CYS A 99 -9.63 6.66 14.58
C CYS A 99 -8.85 7.87 14.05
N LEU A 100 -8.92 8.15 12.75
CA LEU A 100 -8.18 9.26 12.15
C LEU A 100 -8.65 10.60 12.72
N GLU A 101 -9.96 10.79 12.83
CA GLU A 101 -10.57 12.01 13.35
C GLU A 101 -10.36 12.18 14.86
N LEU A 102 -10.48 11.09 15.63
CA LEU A 102 -10.29 11.12 17.07
C LEU A 102 -8.84 11.42 17.47
N THR A 103 -7.88 10.83 16.76
CA THR A 103 -6.46 10.95 17.10
C THR A 103 -5.84 12.23 16.55
N GLY A 104 -6.38 12.77 15.45
CA GLY A 104 -5.78 13.90 14.72
C GLY A 104 -4.42 13.54 14.09
N TRP A 105 -4.09 12.25 13.98
CA TRP A 105 -2.87 11.80 13.34
C TRP A 105 -2.95 12.03 11.83
N PRO A 106 -1.81 12.17 11.14
CA PRO A 106 -1.80 12.39 9.70
C PRO A 106 -2.36 11.20 8.90
N PHE A 107 -2.30 9.99 9.48
CA PHE A 107 -2.79 8.77 8.86
C PHE A 107 -3.17 7.71 9.91
N VAL A 108 -3.94 6.70 9.49
CA VAL A 108 -4.19 5.45 10.22
C VAL A 108 -3.73 4.28 9.35
N PHE A 109 -2.82 3.46 9.88
CA PHE A 109 -2.39 2.20 9.27
C PHE A 109 -3.14 1.05 9.96
N TYR A 110 -3.82 0.21 9.19
CA TYR A 110 -4.69 -0.84 9.72
C TYR A 110 -4.71 -2.07 8.82
N TRP A 111 -5.08 -3.23 9.38
CA TRP A 111 -5.39 -4.43 8.62
C TRP A 111 -6.87 -4.45 8.25
N ASP A 112 -7.18 -4.56 6.97
CA ASP A 112 -8.55 -4.76 6.49
C ASP A 112 -8.82 -6.28 6.36
N PRO A 113 -9.65 -6.90 7.21
CA PRO A 113 -9.89 -8.34 7.19
C PRO A 113 -10.67 -8.79 5.94
N GLN A 114 -11.45 -7.91 5.32
CA GLN A 114 -12.16 -8.23 4.07
C GLN A 114 -11.22 -8.24 2.86
N ARG A 115 -10.12 -7.47 2.92
CA ARG A 115 -9.16 -7.30 1.83
C ARG A 115 -7.80 -7.96 2.09
N GLY A 116 -7.60 -8.46 3.30
CA GLY A 116 -6.50 -9.33 3.72
C GLY A 116 -5.13 -8.66 3.82
N ARG A 117 -5.03 -7.32 3.83
CA ARG A 117 -3.75 -6.59 3.73
C ARG A 117 -3.74 -5.29 4.54
N GLY A 118 -2.55 -4.69 4.67
CA GLY A 118 -2.34 -3.41 5.34
C GLY A 118 -2.79 -2.23 4.48
N HIS A 119 -3.58 -1.34 5.05
CA HIS A 119 -4.21 -0.18 4.41
C HIS A 119 -3.82 1.10 5.15
N VAL A 120 -3.73 2.22 4.42
CA VAL A 120 -3.52 3.54 5.03
C VAL A 120 -4.64 4.48 4.66
N LEU A 121 -5.35 5.00 5.66
CA LEU A 121 -6.29 6.11 5.52
C LEU A 121 -5.60 7.40 5.95
N TYR A 122 -5.77 8.51 5.21
CA TYR A 122 -5.12 9.78 5.54
C TYR A 122 -5.94 10.99 5.06
N HIS A 123 -5.68 12.15 5.66
CA HIS A 123 -6.26 13.41 5.21
C HIS A 123 -5.60 13.93 3.94
N ARG A 124 -6.42 14.34 2.97
CA ARG A 124 -5.95 15.04 1.78
C ARG A 124 -6.01 16.54 1.99
N TYR A 125 -5.23 17.26 1.19
CA TYR A 125 -5.24 18.73 1.17
C TYR A 125 -6.59 19.33 0.73
N ASP A 126 -7.42 18.56 0.01
CA ASP A 126 -8.77 18.96 -0.44
C ASP A 126 -9.88 18.70 0.59
N GLY A 127 -9.49 18.30 1.81
CA GLY A 127 -10.40 18.06 2.93
C GLY A 127 -11.06 16.68 2.94
N HIS A 128 -10.86 15.87 1.89
CA HIS A 128 -11.36 14.51 1.82
C HIS A 128 -10.35 13.49 2.35
N TYR A 129 -10.73 12.21 2.36
CA TYR A 129 -9.81 11.14 2.71
C TYR A 129 -9.16 10.53 1.47
N GLY A 130 -7.88 10.17 1.63
CA GLY A 130 -7.18 9.28 0.72
C GLY A 130 -7.09 7.90 1.34
N LEU A 131 -7.26 6.87 0.50
CA LEU A 131 -7.02 5.48 0.88
C LEU A 131 -5.88 4.93 0.02
N LEU A 132 -4.81 4.50 0.69
CA LEU A 132 -3.78 3.68 0.07
C LEU A 132 -4.11 2.22 0.34
N THR A 133 -4.22 1.46 -0.75
CA THR A 133 -4.35 0.01 -0.69
C THR A 133 -3.12 -0.61 -1.35
N PRO A 134 -2.72 -1.81 -0.94
CA PRO A 134 -1.73 -2.56 -1.72
C PRO A 134 -2.27 -2.76 -3.14
N ALA A 135 -1.40 -2.71 -4.14
CA ALA A 135 -1.79 -3.11 -5.48
C ALA A 135 -2.25 -4.57 -5.45
N ALA A 136 -3.42 -4.82 -6.03
CA ALA A 136 -3.85 -6.17 -6.30
C ALA A 136 -2.77 -6.88 -7.12
N VAL A 137 -2.50 -8.14 -6.77
CA VAL A 137 -1.77 -9.04 -7.66
C VAL A 137 -2.65 -9.18 -8.91
N TRP A 138 -2.31 -8.51 -10.00
CA TRP A 138 -2.77 -9.02 -11.27
C TRP A 138 -2.07 -10.38 -11.42
N MET A 139 -2.83 -11.48 -11.36
CA MET A 139 -2.31 -12.80 -11.72
C MET A 139 -1.54 -12.65 -13.04
N ARG A 140 -0.36 -13.26 -13.14
CA ARG A 140 0.34 -13.42 -14.41
C ARG A 140 -0.64 -14.02 -15.43
N ILE A 141 -1.20 -13.20 -16.32
CA ILE A 141 -1.71 -13.69 -17.60
C ILE A 141 -0.47 -13.81 -18.46
N ILE A 142 0.19 -14.96 -18.41
CA ILE A 142 0.97 -15.41 -19.54
C ILE A 142 0.60 -16.87 -19.72
N ASP A 143 -0.47 -17.12 -20.47
CA ASP A 143 -0.58 -18.21 -21.45
C ASP A 143 -1.86 -18.01 -22.30
N VAL A 144 -1.71 -18.21 -23.61
CA VAL A 144 -2.68 -18.01 -24.72
C VAL A 144 -2.80 -16.52 -25.12
N VAL A 145 -2.02 -15.98 -26.06
CA VAL A 145 -1.82 -16.42 -27.45
C VAL A 145 -0.43 -16.02 -27.91
N GLY A 146 0.37 -16.99 -28.36
CA GLY A 146 1.62 -16.73 -29.08
C GLY A 146 1.34 -16.06 -30.43
N LEU A 147 2.13 -15.03 -30.74
CA LEU A 147 2.18 -14.41 -32.05
C LEU A 147 2.92 -15.35 -33.02
N ALA A 148 2.22 -15.88 -34.03
CA ALA A 148 2.83 -16.21 -35.32
C ALA A 148 1.74 -16.23 -36.41
N ALA A 149 1.92 -15.34 -37.39
CA ALA A 149 1.17 -15.34 -38.63
C ALA A 149 1.54 -16.54 -39.52
N THR A 150 0.69 -16.75 -40.54
CA THR A 150 0.92 -17.43 -41.84
C THR A 150 0.30 -18.84 -42.00
N GLU A 151 -0.89 -18.88 -42.59
CA GLU A 151 -1.37 -19.98 -43.47
C GLU A 151 -0.44 -20.12 -44.70
N PRO A 152 -0.31 -21.28 -45.41
CA PRO A 152 -1.46 -22.07 -45.85
C PRO A 152 -1.29 -23.60 -46.11
N ALA A 153 -2.44 -24.19 -46.48
CA ALA A 153 -2.69 -25.22 -47.49
C ALA A 153 -2.53 -26.72 -47.18
N GLY A 154 -3.63 -27.44 -47.51
CA GLY A 154 -3.70 -28.88 -47.82
C GLY A 154 -4.00 -29.78 -46.62
N SER A 155 -4.71 -30.90 -46.73
CA SER A 155 -5.42 -31.57 -47.80
C SER A 155 -6.00 -32.86 -47.17
N THR A 156 -7.29 -33.10 -47.41
CA THR A 156 -7.96 -34.42 -47.54
C THR A 156 -7.96 -35.46 -46.39
N ALA A 157 -9.16 -35.97 -46.10
CA ALA A 157 -9.54 -37.40 -46.04
C ALA A 157 -10.05 -37.97 -44.70
N GLY A 158 -11.25 -38.58 -44.77
CA GLY A 158 -11.62 -39.79 -44.02
C GLY A 158 -12.47 -39.56 -42.77
N ARG A 159 -13.81 -39.67 -42.86
CA ARG A 159 -14.64 -40.89 -42.59
C ARG A 159 -14.85 -41.19 -41.09
N ARG A 160 -16.12 -41.08 -40.64
CA ARG A 160 -17.04 -42.14 -40.10
C ARG A 160 -16.51 -42.84 -38.83
N CYS A 161 -17.28 -43.07 -37.77
CA CYS A 161 -18.73 -43.24 -37.58
C CYS A 161 -19.18 -42.50 -36.31
#